data_AF-A0A293LU20-F1
#
_entry.id   AF-A0A293LU20-F1
#
_cell.length_a   1.000
_cell.length_b   1.000
_cell.length_c   1.000
_cell.angle_alpha   90.00
_cell.angle_beta   90.00
_cell.angle_gamma   90.00
#
_symmetry.space_group_name_H-M   'P 1'
#
loop_
_entity.id
_entity.type
_entity.pdbx_description
1 polymer ?
#
loop_
_entity_poly.entity_id
_entity_poly.type
_entity_poly.pdbx_seq_one_letter_code
_entity_poly.pdbx_strand_id
1 'polypeptide(L)'
;MFALVIVLERSLKDFLSCVRVAVPMQAVVYFWFGMSSHFYQGNSNSLSTVSVAAGYVGGSNYSPVGVGFLMFCHTYSGTQGMQSLPSIRAKIAVCGLRMLLKFVTTAWYLVLMVLQRYHIFVQSVFSPKLVYESAHAVTLLLLTIISVIILL
;
A
#
# COMPACT_ATOMS: atom_id res chain seq x y z
N MET A 1 12.96 -6.96 -9.50
CA MET A 1 11.71 -7.36 -8.81
C MET A 1 10.50 -6.55 -9.27
N PHE A 2 10.59 -5.22 -9.39
CA PHE A 2 9.49 -4.36 -9.89
C PHE A 2 8.90 -4.75 -11.25
N ALA A 3 9.76 -5.06 -12.23
CA ALA A 3 9.30 -5.46 -13.56
C ALA A 3 8.37 -6.69 -13.52
N LEU A 4 8.65 -7.67 -12.64
CA LEU A 4 7.84 -8.86 -12.49
C LEU A 4 6.47 -8.55 -11.86
N VAL A 5 6.42 -7.64 -10.86
CA VAL A 5 5.15 -7.18 -10.28
C VAL A 5 4.27 -6.49 -11.33
N ILE A 6 4.87 -5.66 -12.20
CA ILE A 6 4.15 -5.00 -13.30
C ILE A 6 3.62 -6.03 -14.32
N VAL A 7 4.42 -7.05 -14.66
CA VAL A 7 3.97 -8.13 -15.54
C VAL A 7 2.81 -8.89 -14.91
N LEU A 8 2.91 -9.26 -13.63
CA LEU A 8 1.83 -9.95 -12.91
C LEU A 8 0.55 -9.11 -12.81
N GLU A 9 0.66 -7.80 -12.58
CA GLU A 9 -0.50 -6.89 -12.55
C GLU A 9 -1.22 -6.88 -13.91
N ARG A 10 -0.47 -6.84 -15.02
CA ARG A 10 -1.03 -6.91 -16.38
C ARG A 10 -1.71 -8.25 -16.63
N SER A 11 -1.05 -9.36 -16.30
CA SER A 11 -1.64 -10.70 -16.45
C SER A 11 -2.91 -10.86 -15.61
N LEU A 12 -2.94 -10.31 -14.39
CA LEU A 12 -4.12 -10.31 -13.52
C LEU A 12 -5.27 -9.50 -14.13
N LYS A 13 -4.98 -8.36 -14.75
CA LYS A 13 -5.97 -7.54 -15.47
C LYS A 13 -6.62 -8.31 -16.60
N ASP A 14 -5.81 -8.96 -17.43
CA ASP A 14 -6.26 -9.71 -18.59
C ASP A 14 -7.10 -10.91 -18.16
N PHE A 15 -6.67 -11.61 -17.09
CA PHE A 15 -7.41 -12.72 -16.50
C PHE A 15 -8.77 -12.30 -15.93
N LEU A 16 -8.82 -11.23 -15.13
CA LEU A 16 -10.07 -10.72 -14.55
C LEU A 16 -11.05 -10.21 -15.62
N SER A 17 -10.52 -9.67 -16.72
CA SER A 17 -11.31 -9.24 -17.87
C SER A 17 -11.87 -10.43 -18.64
N CYS A 18 -11.08 -11.51 -18.80
CA CYS A 18 -11.52 -12.76 -19.42
C CYS A 18 -12.66 -13.43 -18.64
N VAL A 19 -12.54 -13.50 -17.30
CA VAL A 19 -13.55 -14.11 -16.41
C VAL A 19 -14.77 -13.20 -16.18
N ARG A 20 -14.74 -11.94 -16.62
CA ARG A 20 -15.82 -10.95 -16.46
C ARG A 20 -16.29 -10.78 -15.01
N VAL A 21 -15.34 -10.69 -14.08
CA VAL A 21 -15.62 -10.49 -12.66
C VAL A 21 -16.21 -9.10 -12.42
N ALA A 22 -17.16 -8.97 -11.48
CA ALA A 22 -17.75 -7.69 -11.10
C ALA A 22 -16.69 -6.68 -10.60
N VAL A 23 -16.84 -5.41 -10.98
CA VAL A 23 -15.93 -4.30 -10.61
C VAL A 23 -15.53 -4.25 -9.11
N PRO A 24 -16.45 -4.33 -8.14
CA PRO A 24 -16.06 -4.28 -6.72
C PRO A 24 -15.19 -5.47 -6.32
N MET A 25 -15.46 -6.66 -6.88
CA MET A 25 -14.67 -7.86 -6.60
C MET A 25 -13.28 -7.76 -7.24
N GLN A 26 -13.17 -7.17 -8.44
CA GLN A 26 -11.87 -6.84 -9.01
C GLN A 26 -11.08 -5.92 -8.05
N ALA A 27 -11.70 -4.87 -7.51
CA ALA A 27 -11.03 -3.96 -6.57
C ALA A 27 -10.49 -4.65 -5.31
N VAL A 28 -11.23 -5.62 -4.76
CA VAL A 28 -10.75 -6.45 -3.63
C VAL A 28 -9.55 -7.30 -4.03
N VAL A 29 -9.61 -7.96 -5.19
CA VAL A 29 -8.50 -8.80 -5.69
C VAL A 29 -7.24 -7.96 -5.91
N TYR A 30 -7.37 -6.77 -6.48
CA TYR A 30 -6.24 -5.86 -6.66
C TYR A 30 -5.70 -5.29 -5.34
N PHE A 31 -6.57 -5.06 -4.35
CA PHE A 31 -6.12 -4.68 -3.01
C PHE A 31 -5.26 -5.80 -2.40
N TRP A 32 -5.71 -7.05 -2.46
CA TRP A 32 -4.93 -8.19 -1.98
C TRP A 32 -3.64 -8.42 -2.76
N PHE A 33 -3.68 -8.23 -4.08
CA PHE A 33 -2.48 -8.28 -4.92
C PHE A 33 -1.47 -7.19 -4.54
N GLY A 34 -1.92 -5.97 -4.27
CA GLY A 34 -1.04 -4.89 -3.80
C GLY A 34 -0.40 -5.21 -2.44
N MET A 35 -1.18 -5.79 -1.52
CA MET A 35 -0.64 -6.24 -0.23
C MET A 35 0.35 -7.39 -0.38
N SER A 36 0.09 -8.37 -1.25
CA SER A 36 1.01 -9.49 -1.47
C SER A 36 2.28 -9.08 -2.20
N SER A 37 2.19 -8.16 -3.16
CA SER A 37 3.35 -7.63 -3.88
C SER A 37 4.28 -6.83 -2.95
N HIS A 38 3.73 -6.19 -1.91
CA HIS A 38 4.51 -5.51 -0.88
C HIS A 38 5.39 -6.50 -0.09
N PHE A 39 4.85 -7.66 0.30
CA PHE A 39 5.63 -8.74 0.92
C PHE A 39 6.62 -9.40 -0.03
N TYR A 40 6.26 -9.53 -1.31
CA TYR A 40 7.15 -10.08 -2.34
C TYR A 40 8.43 -9.25 -2.53
N GLN A 41 8.38 -7.94 -2.24
CA GLN A 41 9.55 -7.06 -2.26
C GLN A 41 10.46 -7.22 -1.02
N GLY A 42 10.14 -8.14 -0.11
CA GLY A 42 10.92 -8.42 1.10
C GLY A 42 10.52 -7.59 2.32
N ASN A 43 9.42 -6.84 2.26
CA ASN A 43 8.88 -6.14 3.42
C ASN A 43 8.16 -7.12 4.36
N SER A 44 8.20 -6.87 5.67
CA SER A 44 7.53 -7.73 6.68
C SER A 44 6.64 -6.95 7.65
N ASN A 45 6.19 -5.75 7.24
CA ASN A 45 5.48 -4.80 8.10
C ASN A 45 6.25 -4.44 9.39
N SER A 46 7.58 -4.51 9.33
CA SER A 46 8.49 -4.11 10.40
C SER A 46 9.33 -2.93 9.95
N LEU A 47 9.62 -2.00 10.86
CA LEU A 47 10.54 -0.89 10.59
C LEU A 47 11.93 -1.38 10.17
N SER A 48 12.33 -2.58 10.60
CA SER A 48 13.61 -3.19 10.22
C SER A 48 13.71 -3.61 8.75
N THR A 49 12.60 -3.74 8.03
CA THR A 49 12.63 -4.08 6.60
C THR A 49 12.67 -2.86 5.68
N VAL A 50 12.59 -1.65 6.24
CA VAL A 50 12.73 -0.41 5.45
C VAL A 50 14.18 -0.29 4.98
N SER A 51 14.38 -0.31 3.66
CA SER A 51 15.72 -0.25 3.07
C SER A 51 16.26 1.18 3.11
N VAL A 52 17.23 1.42 3.99
CA VAL A 52 17.99 2.69 4.03
C VAL A 52 18.84 2.85 2.77
N ALA A 53 19.38 1.74 2.24
CA ALA A 53 20.23 1.75 1.04
C ALA A 53 19.50 2.35 -0.18
N ALA A 54 18.19 2.12 -0.32
CA ALA A 54 17.38 2.70 -1.39
C ALA A 54 17.36 4.23 -1.36
N GLY A 55 17.52 4.85 -0.18
CA GLY A 55 17.55 6.30 -0.02
C GLY A 55 18.82 6.98 -0.55
N TYR A 56 19.91 6.23 -0.70
CA TYR A 56 21.22 6.76 -1.11
C TYR A 56 21.57 6.46 -2.58
N VAL A 57 20.62 5.93 -3.35
CA VAL A 57 20.85 5.64 -4.77
C VAL A 57 20.93 6.95 -5.56
N GLY A 58 22.11 7.26 -6.10
CA GLY A 58 22.33 8.37 -7.02
C GLY A 58 22.59 9.75 -6.37
N GLY A 59 22.67 9.84 -5.05
CA GLY A 59 22.98 11.09 -4.33
C GLY A 59 24.46 11.20 -3.95
N SER A 60 25.12 12.30 -4.33
CA SER A 60 26.51 12.59 -3.92
C SER A 60 26.60 13.35 -2.58
N ASN A 61 25.56 14.08 -2.21
CA ASN A 61 25.47 14.84 -0.96
C ASN A 61 24.33 14.31 -0.09
N TYR A 62 24.55 14.24 1.23
CA TYR A 62 23.51 13.87 2.18
C TYR A 62 22.44 14.97 2.28
N SER A 63 21.20 14.63 1.90
CA SER A 63 20.02 15.44 2.19
C SER A 63 18.98 14.56 2.88
N PRO A 64 18.62 14.82 4.17
CA PRO A 64 17.75 13.93 4.93
C PRO A 64 16.36 13.78 4.28
N VAL A 65 15.86 14.85 3.67
CA VAL A 65 14.54 14.86 3.01
C VAL A 65 14.56 14.00 1.74
N GLY A 66 15.59 14.11 0.90
CA GLY A 66 15.71 13.33 -0.33
C GLY A 66 15.87 11.84 -0.07
N VAL A 67 16.74 11.49 0.88
CA VAL A 67 16.95 10.10 1.32
C VAL A 67 15.65 9.52 1.88
N GLY A 68 14.96 10.25 2.76
CA GLY A 68 13.68 9.81 3.33
C GLY A 68 12.59 9.59 2.28
N PHE A 69 12.48 10.49 1.29
CA PHE A 69 11.52 10.35 0.20
C PHE A 69 11.79 9.11 -0.66
N LEU A 70 13.06 8.87 -1.03
CA LEU A 70 13.44 7.71 -1.82
C LEU A 70 13.21 6.39 -1.05
N MET A 71 13.53 6.36 0.24
CA MET A 71 13.22 5.22 1.11
C MET A 71 11.71 4.95 1.15
N PHE A 72 10.90 6.00 1.32
CA PHE A 72 9.45 5.90 1.34
C PHE A 72 8.88 5.39 0.02
N CYS A 73 9.30 5.96 -1.11
CA CYS A 73 8.90 5.50 -2.44
C CYS A 73 9.28 4.04 -2.67
N HIS A 74 10.49 3.63 -2.27
CA HIS A 74 10.92 2.25 -2.42
C HIS A 74 10.04 1.30 -1.60
N THR A 75 9.79 1.59 -0.33
CA THR A 75 9.01 0.72 0.57
C THR A 75 7.54 0.60 0.17
N TYR A 76 6.89 1.69 -0.25
CA TYR A 76 5.44 1.72 -0.53
C TYR A 76 5.08 1.65 -2.03
N SER A 77 6.05 1.39 -2.89
CA SER A 77 5.83 1.19 -4.33
C SER A 77 4.91 0.01 -4.68
N GLY A 78 4.90 -1.06 -3.87
CA GLY A 78 4.05 -2.24 -4.10
C GLY A 78 2.55 -2.03 -3.94
N THR A 79 2.15 -0.95 -3.27
CA THR A 79 0.77 -0.75 -2.82
C THR A 79 -0.15 -0.18 -3.92
N GLN A 80 0.26 -0.30 -5.18
CA GLN A 80 -0.29 0.45 -6.32
C GLN A 80 -0.93 -0.51 -7.32
N GLY A 81 -2.18 -0.92 -7.07
CA GLY A 81 -3.01 -1.50 -8.13
C GLY A 81 -3.77 -0.38 -8.83
N MET A 82 -3.22 0.19 -9.90
CA MET A 82 -3.89 1.25 -10.66
C MET A 82 -4.88 0.63 -11.63
N GLN A 83 -6.09 0.28 -11.14
CA GLN A 83 -7.17 -0.11 -12.04
C GLN A 83 -7.61 1.08 -12.89
N SER A 84 -7.23 1.07 -14.17
CA SER A 84 -7.83 1.94 -15.18
C SER A 84 -9.24 1.43 -15.49
N LEU A 85 -10.24 1.94 -14.77
CA LEU A 85 -11.65 1.76 -15.11
C LEU A 85 -12.13 2.82 -16.11
N PRO A 86 -13.14 2.55 -16.94
CA PRO A 86 -13.65 3.54 -17.90
C PRO A 86 -14.62 4.56 -17.28
N SER A 87 -15.32 4.22 -16.18
CA SER A 87 -16.38 5.07 -15.60
C SER A 87 -15.92 5.81 -14.34
N ILE A 88 -16.20 7.12 -14.28
CA ILE A 88 -15.89 8.01 -13.15
C ILE A 88 -16.53 7.53 -11.83
N ARG A 89 -17.80 7.12 -11.87
CA ARG A 89 -18.51 6.61 -10.68
C ARG A 89 -17.90 5.31 -10.17
N ALA A 90 -17.53 4.42 -11.10
CA ALA A 90 -16.89 3.16 -10.75
C ALA A 90 -15.51 3.39 -10.13
N LYS A 91 -14.71 4.33 -10.67
CA LYS A 91 -13.41 4.69 -10.08
C LYS A 91 -13.54 5.23 -8.66
N ILE A 92 -14.46 6.16 -8.42
CA ILE A 92 -14.69 6.72 -7.08
C ILE A 92 -15.13 5.62 -6.11
N ALA A 93 -16.06 4.76 -6.52
CA ALA A 93 -16.51 3.63 -5.70
C ALA A 93 -15.36 2.65 -5.36
N VAL A 94 -14.49 2.35 -6.33
CA VAL A 94 -13.30 1.50 -6.16
C VAL A 94 -12.25 2.16 -5.26
N CYS A 95 -12.03 3.47 -5.38
CA CYS A 95 -11.17 4.21 -4.46
C CYS A 95 -11.72 4.20 -3.03
N GLY A 96 -13.03 4.46 -2.87
CA GLY A 96 -13.71 4.39 -1.57
C GLY A 96 -13.62 3.00 -0.93
N LEU A 97 -13.85 1.94 -1.71
CA LEU A 97 -13.74 0.56 -1.24
C LEU A 97 -12.30 0.23 -0.77
N ARG A 98 -11.28 0.64 -1.54
CA ARG A 98 -9.88 0.43 -1.15
C ARG A 98 -9.52 1.16 0.15
N MET A 99 -10.00 2.40 0.31
CA MET A 99 -9.83 3.16 1.55
C MET A 99 -10.52 2.47 2.73
N LEU A 100 -11.74 1.97 2.53
CA LEU A 100 -12.48 1.23 3.57
C LEU A 100 -11.74 -0.04 3.99
N LEU A 101 -11.26 -0.84 3.03
CA LEU A 101 -10.51 -2.07 3.32
C LEU A 101 -9.25 -1.77 4.14
N LYS A 102 -8.50 -0.73 3.78
CA LYS A 102 -7.31 -0.33 4.54
C LYS A 102 -7.66 0.25 5.91
N PHE A 103 -8.75 1.01 6.02
CA PHE A 103 -9.23 1.49 7.30
C PHE A 103 -9.58 0.34 8.24
N VAL A 104 -10.25 -0.70 7.74
CA VAL A 104 -10.57 -1.91 8.53
C VAL A 104 -9.30 -2.61 9.02
N THR A 105 -8.26 -2.76 8.17
CA THR A 105 -7.00 -3.38 8.62
C THR A 105 -6.29 -2.54 9.68
N THR A 106 -6.22 -1.22 9.52
CA THR A 106 -5.61 -0.34 10.53
C THR A 106 -6.43 -0.28 11.83
N ALA A 107 -7.77 -0.26 11.73
CA ALA A 107 -8.66 -0.29 12.90
C ALA A 107 -8.49 -1.58 13.71
N TRP A 108 -8.27 -2.72 13.04
CA TRP A 108 -7.96 -3.97 13.73
C TRP A 108 -6.70 -3.86 14.60
N TYR A 109 -5.62 -3.25 14.09
CA TYR A 109 -4.41 -3.01 14.90
C TYR A 109 -4.68 -2.08 16.09
N LEU A 110 -5.52 -1.06 15.92
CA LEU A 110 -5.91 -0.17 17.02
C LEU A 110 -6.69 -0.93 18.10
N VAL A 111 -7.64 -1.79 17.71
CA VAL A 111 -8.39 -2.64 18.65
C VAL A 111 -7.44 -3.54 19.44
N LEU A 112 -6.50 -4.22 18.77
CA LEU A 112 -5.50 -5.05 19.44
C LEU A 112 -4.63 -4.24 20.43
N MET A 113 -4.26 -3.00 20.07
CA MET A 113 -3.49 -2.12 20.97
C MET A 113 -4.30 -1.70 22.20
N VAL A 114 -5.61 -1.47 22.06
CA VAL A 114 -6.48 -1.16 23.20
C VAL A 114 -6.64 -2.37 24.12
N LEU A 115 -6.85 -3.57 23.54
CA LEU A 115 -7.00 -4.80 24.32
C LEU A 115 -5.74 -5.15 25.09
N GLN A 116 -4.57 -4.99 24.46
CA GLN A 116 -3.28 -5.40 25.01
C GLN A 116 -2.55 -4.25 25.73
N ARG A 117 -3.24 -3.13 26.03
CA ARG A 117 -2.66 -1.85 26.51
C ARG A 117 -1.66 -1.99 27.67
N TYR A 118 -1.93 -2.90 28.61
CA TYR A 118 -1.10 -3.08 29.82
C TYR A 118 0.09 -4.03 29.61
N HIS A 119 0.20 -4.66 28.45
CA HIS A 119 1.32 -5.53 28.15
C HIS A 119 2.47 -4.74 27.51
N ILE A 120 3.69 -4.98 27.97
CA ILE A 120 4.96 -4.51 27.39
C ILE A 120 5.11 -4.79 25.88
N PHE A 121 4.30 -5.70 25.30
CA PHE A 121 4.32 -6.00 23.86
C PHE A 121 3.63 -4.90 23.04
N VAL A 122 2.72 -4.11 23.62
CA VAL A 122 2.08 -2.99 22.89
C VAL A 122 3.10 -1.95 22.47
N GLN A 123 4.04 -1.62 23.36
CA GLN A 123 5.03 -0.57 23.13
C GLN A 123 6.15 -1.04 22.19
N SER A 124 6.62 -2.28 22.31
CA SER A 124 7.78 -2.77 21.53
C SER A 124 7.43 -3.48 20.23
N VAL A 125 6.26 -4.13 20.13
CA VAL A 125 5.90 -4.97 18.97
C VAL A 125 4.76 -4.37 18.17
N PHE A 126 3.68 -3.93 18.83
CA PHE A 126 2.48 -3.46 18.11
C PHE A 126 2.58 -2.00 17.67
N SER A 127 3.15 -1.12 18.49
CA SER A 127 3.31 0.31 18.15
C SER A 127 4.16 0.52 16.88
N PRO A 128 5.34 -0.11 16.72
CA PRO A 128 6.12 0.02 15.48
C PRO A 128 5.38 -0.51 14.24
N LYS A 129 4.62 -1.61 14.39
CA LYS A 129 3.81 -2.20 13.32
C LYS A 129 2.63 -1.29 12.94
N LEU A 130 1.97 -0.67 13.92
CA LEU A 130 0.90 0.28 13.66
C LEU A 130 1.43 1.50 12.90
N VAL A 131 2.59 2.04 13.28
CA VAL A 131 3.20 3.17 12.56
C VAL A 131 3.48 2.80 11.10
N TYR A 132 4.06 1.62 10.86
CA TYR A 132 4.29 1.12 9.51
C TYR A 132 2.98 0.99 8.70
N GLU A 133 1.95 0.37 9.30
CA GLU A 133 0.65 0.18 8.65
C GLU A 133 -0.08 1.51 8.42
N SER A 134 0.08 2.49 9.32
CA SER A 134 -0.48 3.83 9.17
C SER A 134 0.18 4.61 8.03
N ALA A 135 1.51 4.48 7.86
CA ALA A 135 2.21 5.07 6.74
C ALA A 135 1.73 4.47 5.41
N HIS A 136 1.44 3.17 5.37
CA HIS A 136 0.79 2.53 4.24
C HIS A 136 -0.66 3.02 4.02
N ALA A 137 -1.41 3.38 5.07
CA ALA A 137 -2.73 4.00 4.91
C ALA A 137 -2.63 5.42 4.34
N VAL A 138 -1.64 6.20 4.79
CA VAL A 138 -1.35 7.54 4.28
C VAL A 138 -0.93 7.50 2.81
N THR A 139 -0.11 6.54 2.39
CA THR A 139 0.27 6.39 0.97
C THR A 139 -0.94 6.14 0.08
N LEU A 140 -1.85 5.26 0.53
CA LEU A 140 -3.08 4.94 -0.19
C LEU A 140 -4.02 6.15 -0.26
N LEU A 141 -4.11 6.92 0.83
CA LEU A 141 -4.85 8.18 0.87
C LEU A 141 -4.28 9.20 -0.13
N LEU A 142 -2.96 9.42 -0.14
CA LEU A 142 -2.33 10.34 -1.07
C LEU A 142 -2.55 9.92 -2.53
N LEU A 143 -2.37 8.64 -2.84
CA LEU A 143 -2.60 8.10 -4.19
C LEU A 143 -4.06 8.21 -4.62
N THR A 144 -5.01 8.00 -3.71
CA THR A 144 -6.43 8.15 -4.04
C THR A 144 -6.81 9.60 -4.28
N ILE A 145 -6.29 10.55 -3.49
CA ILE A 145 -6.46 11.99 -3.73
C ILE A 145 -5.90 12.37 -5.11
N ILE A 146 -4.66 11.97 -5.41
CA ILE A 146 -4.05 12.22 -6.73
C ILE A 146 -4.92 11.62 -7.85
N SER A 147 -5.40 10.39 -7.68
CA SER A 147 -6.25 9.72 -8.68
C SER A 147 -7.59 10.42 -8.89
N VAL A 148 -8.18 11.02 -7.85
CA VAL A 148 -9.42 11.78 -7.93
C VAL A 148 -9.17 13.15 -8.57
N ILE A 149 -8.08 13.84 -8.23
CA ILE A 149 -7.70 15.12 -8.85
C ILE A 149 -7.45 14.95 -10.36
N ILE A 150 -6.74 13.89 -10.77
CA ILE A 150 -6.50 13.60 -12.20
C ILE A 150 -7.82 13.29 -12.94
N LEU A 151 -8.84 12.84 -12.23
CA LEU A 151 -10.13 12.46 -12.79
C LEU A 151 -11.12 13.64 -12.93
N LEU A 152 -10.84 14.74 -12.25
CA LEU A 152 -11.69 15.93 -12.14
C LEU A 152 -11.29 16.95 -13.21
#